data_AF-A0A258BX06-F1
#
_entry.id   AF-A0A258BX06-F1
#
_cell.length_a   1.000
_cell.length_b   1.000
_cell.length_c   1.000
_cell.angle_alpha   90.00
_cell.angle_beta   90.00
_cell.angle_gamma   90.00
#
_symmetry.space_group_name_H-M   'P 1'
#
loop_
_entity.id
_entity.type
_entity.pdbx_description
1 polymer ?
#
loop_
_entity_poly.entity_id
_entity_poly.type
_entity_poly.pdbx_seq_one_letter_code
_entity_poly.pdbx_strand_id
1 'polypeptide(L)'
;MKTQLVSQVTQYVTGEARQAKLRAAAERKRQRDGRMHQAEYFHVAGDPYSHLMLQALPQLMARYDIAVVPRLAPPPPDWAAPERQKLEDYSREDAARLATKAGLHF
;
A
#
# COMPACT_ATOMS: atom_id res chain seq x y z
N MET A 1 31.52 20.13 -13.75
CA MET A 1 31.65 20.41 -12.30
C MET A 1 30.33 20.70 -11.57
N LYS A 2 29.26 21.19 -12.23
CA LYS A 2 27.97 21.48 -11.57
C LYS A 2 27.09 20.24 -11.28
N THR A 3 27.30 19.12 -11.96
CA THR A 3 26.49 17.89 -11.81
C THR A 3 26.86 17.04 -10.57
N GLN A 4 28.10 17.11 -10.10
CA GLN A 4 28.56 16.33 -8.94
C GLN A 4 28.10 16.91 -7.59
N LEU A 5 27.97 18.23 -7.50
CA LEU A 5 27.44 18.92 -6.31
C LEU A 5 25.95 18.63 -6.09
N VAL A 6 25.16 18.53 -7.17
CA VAL A 6 23.74 18.15 -7.09
C VAL A 6 23.57 16.72 -6.59
N SER A 7 24.47 15.81 -7.00
CA SER A 7 24.47 14.41 -6.55
C SER A 7 24.71 14.27 -5.04
N GLN A 8 25.71 14.96 -4.48
CA GLN A 8 26.01 14.87 -3.04
C GLN A 8 24.97 15.56 -2.15
N VAL A 9 24.41 16.70 -2.59
CA VAL A 9 23.33 17.37 -1.86
C VAL A 9 22.04 16.55 -1.90
N THR A 10 21.74 15.91 -3.04
CA THR A 10 20.60 14.98 -3.13
C THR A 10 20.82 13.79 -2.20
N GLN A 11 22.01 13.19 -2.18
CA GLN A 11 22.38 12.09 -1.29
C GLN A 11 22.42 12.48 0.20
N TYR A 12 22.65 13.75 0.54
CA TYR A 12 22.57 14.24 1.92
C TYR A 12 21.11 14.55 2.35
N VAL A 13 20.28 15.03 1.42
CA VAL A 13 18.85 15.33 1.64
C VAL A 13 18.00 14.05 1.64
N THR A 14 18.30 13.09 0.75
CA THR A 14 17.65 11.76 0.65
C THR A 14 18.44 10.66 1.35
N GLY A 15 19.55 11.01 2.01
CA GLY A 15 20.46 10.05 2.62
C GLY A 15 19.73 9.10 3.54
N GLU A 16 19.96 7.80 3.32
CA GLU A 16 19.33 6.72 4.09
C GLU A 16 19.49 6.94 5.60
N ALA A 17 20.62 7.48 6.04
CA ALA A 17 20.87 7.85 7.43
C ALA A 17 19.90 8.94 7.96
N ARG A 18 19.62 9.98 7.16
CA ARG A 18 18.64 11.02 7.53
C ARG A 18 17.23 10.43 7.58
N GLN A 19 16.86 9.63 6.59
CA GLN A 19 15.56 8.94 6.56
C GLN A 19 15.40 8.00 7.75
N ALA A 20 16.43 7.22 8.09
CA ALA A 20 16.44 6.35 9.27
C ALA A 20 16.31 7.16 10.57
N LYS A 21 17.02 8.28 10.70
CA LYS A 21 16.91 9.17 11.87
C LYS A 21 15.50 9.76 12.01
N LEU A 22 14.89 10.20 10.89
CA LEU A 22 13.51 10.70 10.87
C LEU A 22 12.51 9.60 11.25
N ARG A 23 12.63 8.40 10.67
CA ARG A 23 11.80 7.23 11.03
C ARG A 23 11.93 6.87 12.50
N ALA A 24 13.14 6.82 13.03
CA ALA A 24 13.37 6.52 14.44
C ALA A 24 12.81 7.60 15.37
N ALA A 25 12.90 8.88 14.99
CA ALA A 25 12.29 9.97 15.76
C ALA A 25 10.76 9.91 15.75
N ALA A 26 10.14 9.63 14.60
CA ALA A 26 8.71 9.43 14.46
C ALA A 26 8.22 8.23 15.28
N GLU A 27 8.96 7.12 15.26
CA GLU A 27 8.63 5.92 16.03
C GLU A 27 8.70 6.15 17.54
N ARG A 28 9.76 6.81 18.02
CA ARG A 28 9.84 7.24 19.43
C ARG A 28 8.67 8.14 19.81
N LYS A 29 8.22 9.04 18.91
CA LYS A 29 7.04 9.87 19.18
C LYS A 29 5.77 9.03 19.24
N ARG A 30 5.53 8.11 18.30
CA ARG A 30 4.37 7.22 18.30
C ARG A 30 4.28 6.42 19.60
N GLN A 31 5.39 5.83 20.04
CA GLN A 31 5.46 5.06 21.29
C GLN A 31 5.16 5.94 22.51
N ARG A 32 5.75 7.14 22.60
CA ARG A 32 5.43 8.10 23.69
C ARG A 32 3.96 8.51 23.71
N ASP A 33 3.34 8.66 22.54
CA ASP A 33 1.93 8.99 22.42
C ASP A 33 1.00 7.78 22.65
N GLY A 34 1.53 6.57 22.87
CA GLY A 34 0.74 5.34 23.03
C GLY A 34 -0.08 4.94 21.80
N ARG A 35 0.27 5.45 20.61
CA ARG A 35 -0.53 5.24 19.38
C ARG A 35 -0.23 3.90 18.74
N MET A 36 -1.25 3.16 18.31
CA MET A 36 -1.09 1.96 17.50
C MET A 36 -0.41 2.27 16.15
N HIS A 37 0.28 1.29 15.57
CA HIS A 37 0.69 1.38 14.17
C HIS A 37 -0.55 1.39 13.26
N GLN A 38 -0.48 2.17 12.17
CA GLN A 38 -1.58 2.29 11.23
C GLN A 38 -1.11 1.98 9.81
N ALA A 39 -1.93 1.24 9.07
CA ALA A 39 -1.80 1.06 7.63
C ALA A 39 -3.04 1.64 6.94
N GLU A 40 -2.82 2.50 5.95
CA GLU A 40 -3.92 2.99 5.11
C GLU A 40 -4.23 1.92 4.05
N TYR A 41 -5.50 1.54 3.95
CA TYR A 41 -5.99 0.58 2.97
C TYR A 41 -6.89 1.31 1.98
N PHE A 42 -6.50 1.34 0.71
CA PHE A 42 -7.31 1.94 -0.35
C PHE A 42 -8.21 0.88 -0.96
N HIS A 43 -9.52 1.09 -0.87
CA HIS A 43 -10.54 0.18 -1.37
C HIS A 43 -11.18 0.78 -2.62
N VAL A 44 -11.13 0.06 -3.74
CA VAL A 44 -11.84 0.42 -4.97
C VAL A 44 -13.11 -0.42 -5.04
N ALA A 45 -14.27 0.23 -5.06
CA ALA A 45 -15.55 -0.48 -5.15
C ALA A 45 -15.65 -1.22 -6.50
N GLY A 46 -15.97 -2.51 -6.45
CA GLY A 46 -16.07 -3.37 -7.64
C GLY A 46 -14.72 -3.91 -8.16
N ASP A 47 -13.59 -3.53 -7.55
CA ASP A 47 -12.31 -4.15 -7.85
C ASP A 47 -12.22 -5.55 -7.22
N PRO A 48 -11.99 -6.60 -8.03
CA PRO A 48 -11.94 -7.97 -7.53
C PRO A 48 -10.80 -8.21 -6.52
N TYR A 49 -9.68 -7.48 -6.61
CA TYR A 49 -8.59 -7.61 -5.63
C TYR A 49 -8.94 -6.97 -4.28
N SER A 50 -9.63 -5.83 -4.32
CA SER A 50 -10.19 -5.20 -3.13
C SER A 50 -11.16 -6.13 -2.38
N HIS A 51 -11.93 -6.96 -3.10
CA HIS A 51 -12.78 -8.00 -2.49
C HIS A 51 -11.96 -9.07 -1.73
N LEU A 52 -10.88 -9.57 -2.32
CA LEU A 52 -9.99 -10.53 -1.65
C LEU A 52 -9.32 -9.93 -0.43
N MET A 53 -8.84 -8.68 -0.54
CA MET A 53 -8.14 -8.03 0.56
C MET A 53 -9.00 -7.88 1.81
N LEU A 54 -10.30 -7.59 1.68
CA LEU A 54 -11.21 -7.51 2.83
C LEU A 54 -11.19 -8.77 3.70
N GLN A 55 -11.02 -9.94 3.10
CA GLN A 55 -10.93 -11.21 3.82
C GLN A 55 -9.58 -11.40 4.52
N ALA A 56 -8.51 -10.83 3.97
CA ALA A 56 -7.16 -10.91 4.51
C ALA A 56 -6.84 -9.85 5.59
N LEU A 57 -7.59 -8.73 5.62
CA LEU A 57 -7.34 -7.63 6.56
C LEU A 57 -7.31 -8.06 8.03
N PRO A 58 -8.24 -8.88 8.55
CA PRO A 58 -8.20 -9.29 9.95
C PRO A 58 -6.92 -10.05 10.31
N GLN A 59 -6.45 -10.93 9.42
CA GLN A 59 -5.21 -11.67 9.62
C GLN A 59 -3.99 -10.75 9.59
N LEU A 60 -3.98 -9.77 8.68
CA LEU A 60 -2.93 -8.75 8.59
C LEU A 60 -2.85 -7.91 9.87
N MET A 61 -4.00 -7.42 10.35
CA MET A 61 -4.11 -6.63 11.58
C MET A 61 -3.58 -7.41 12.78
N ALA A 62 -4.00 -8.67 12.94
CA ALA A 62 -3.58 -9.52 14.04
C ALA A 62 -2.09 -9.88 13.98
N ARG A 63 -1.56 -10.18 12.78
CA ARG A 63 -0.17 -10.58 12.60
C ARG A 63 0.82 -9.47 12.95
N TYR A 64 0.47 -8.22 12.68
CA TYR A 64 1.39 -7.08 12.83
C TYR A 64 1.01 -6.12 13.96
N ASP A 65 -0.08 -6.39 14.69
CA ASP A 65 -0.63 -5.49 15.72
C ASP A 65 -0.80 -4.05 15.17
N ILE A 66 -1.49 -3.94 14.03
CA ILE A 66 -1.77 -2.67 13.36
C ILE A 66 -3.27 -2.41 13.25
N ALA A 67 -3.64 -1.13 13.29
CA ALA A 67 -4.94 -0.67 12.84
C ALA A 67 -4.91 -0.47 11.32
N VAL A 68 -5.96 -0.93 10.64
CA VAL A 68 -6.16 -0.62 9.22
C VAL A 68 -7.16 0.53 9.11
N VAL A 69 -6.80 1.56 8.36
CA VAL A 69 -7.63 2.74 8.10
C VAL A 69 -8.10 2.70 6.65
N PRO A 70 -9.37 2.32 6.37
CA PRO A 70 -9.88 2.24 5.02
C PRO A 70 -10.07 3.63 4.41
N ARG A 71 -9.70 3.77 3.15
CA ARG A 71 -9.91 4.95 2.30
C ARG A 71 -10.57 4.48 1.01
N LEU A 72 -11.71 5.07 0.63
CA LEU A 72 -12.31 4.78 -0.66
C LEU A 72 -11.49 5.45 -1.77
N ALA A 73 -11.13 4.69 -2.79
CA ALA A 73 -10.43 5.18 -3.96
C ALA A 73 -11.35 5.12 -5.19
N PRO A 74 -11.30 6.12 -6.07
CA PRO A 74 -12.02 6.06 -7.34
C PRO A 74 -11.40 5.00 -8.25
N PRO A 75 -12.18 4.43 -9.19
CA PRO A 75 -11.61 3.57 -10.23
C PRO A 75 -10.58 4.33 -11.08
N PRO A 76 -9.63 3.61 -11.71
CA PRO A 76 -8.60 4.22 -12.53
C PRO A 76 -9.21 4.96 -13.73
N PRO A 77 -8.69 6.15 -14.09
CA PRO A 77 -9.19 6.94 -15.21
C PRO A 77 -8.93 6.24 -16.55
N ASP A 78 -9.74 6.56 -17.56
CA ASP A 78 -9.78 5.87 -18.86
C ASP A 78 -8.44 5.85 -19.59
N TRP A 79 -7.68 6.94 -19.52
CA TRP A 79 -6.37 7.05 -20.14
C TRP A 79 -5.32 6.12 -19.50
N ALA A 80 -5.55 5.66 -18.26
CA ALA A 80 -4.68 4.71 -17.56
C ALA A 80 -5.07 3.25 -17.85
N ALA A 81 -6.17 2.99 -18.57
CA ALA A 81 -6.66 1.66 -18.91
C ALA A 81 -7.17 1.61 -20.38
N PRO A 82 -6.27 1.72 -21.38
CA PRO A 82 -6.65 1.77 -22.80
C PRO A 82 -7.44 0.54 -23.29
N GLU A 83 -7.43 -0.58 -22.56
CA GLU A 83 -8.22 -1.79 -22.85
C GLU A 83 -9.05 -2.23 -21.62
N ARG A 84 -9.88 -1.32 -21.07
CA ARG A 84 -10.62 -1.54 -19.82
C ARG A 84 -11.38 -2.86 -19.73
N GLN A 85 -12.14 -3.24 -20.75
CA GLN A 85 -12.94 -4.47 -20.71
C GLN A 85 -12.06 -5.71 -20.51
N LYS A 86 -10.97 -5.82 -21.28
CA LYS A 86 -10.03 -6.94 -21.15
C LYS A 86 -9.34 -6.95 -19.78
N LEU A 87 -9.02 -5.77 -19.24
CA LEU A 87 -8.46 -5.64 -17.89
C LEU A 87 -9.44 -6.13 -16.83
N GLU A 88 -10.72 -5.76 -16.94
CA GLU A 88 -11.76 -6.18 -16.00
C GLU A 88 -12.03 -7.69 -16.08
N ASP A 89 -12.09 -8.25 -17.29
CA ASP A 89 -12.33 -9.68 -17.48
C ASP A 89 -11.15 -10.51 -16.95
N TYR A 90 -9.93 -10.10 -17.28
CA TYR A 90 -8.73 -10.76 -16.77
C TYR A 90 -8.58 -10.63 -15.26
N SER A 91 -8.86 -9.46 -14.68
CA SER A 91 -8.73 -9.25 -13.22
C SER A 91 -9.70 -10.11 -12.43
N ARG A 92 -10.91 -10.39 -12.96
CA ARG A 92 -11.85 -11.35 -12.34
C ARG A 92 -11.30 -12.78 -12.38
N GLU A 93 -10.81 -13.24 -13.54
CA GLU A 93 -10.22 -14.59 -13.64
C GLU A 93 -9.00 -14.74 -12.73
N ASP A 94 -8.15 -13.73 -12.68
CA ASP A 94 -6.95 -13.74 -11.87
C ASP A 94 -7.27 -13.73 -10.36
N ALA A 95 -8.22 -12.89 -9.94
CA ALA A 95 -8.69 -12.89 -8.56
C ALA A 95 -9.29 -14.24 -8.15
N ALA A 96 -10.06 -14.92 -9.02
CA ALA A 96 -10.56 -16.26 -8.74
C ALA A 96 -9.42 -17.27 -8.52
N ARG A 97 -8.36 -17.20 -9.34
CA ARG A 97 -7.16 -18.05 -9.19
C ARG A 97 -6.42 -17.74 -7.88
N LEU A 98 -6.25 -16.47 -7.55
CA LEU A 98 -5.61 -16.02 -6.31
C LEU A 98 -6.41 -16.46 -5.09
N ALA A 99 -7.73 -16.35 -5.13
CA ALA A 99 -8.61 -16.78 -4.05
C ALA A 99 -8.42 -18.26 -3.75
N THR A 100 -8.46 -19.10 -4.80
CA THR A 100 -8.20 -20.54 -4.67
C THR A 100 -6.84 -20.82 -4.04
N LYS A 101 -5.79 -20.13 -4.51
CA LYS A 101 -4.42 -20.33 -4.00
C LYS A 101 -4.25 -19.87 -2.56
N ALA A 102 -4.93 -18.80 -2.15
CA ALA A 102 -4.83 -18.19 -0.83
C ALA A 102 -5.86 -18.75 0.18
N GLY A 103 -6.76 -19.63 -0.26
CA GLY A 103 -7.87 -20.12 0.58
C GLY A 103 -8.91 -19.04 0.90
N LEU A 104 -9.11 -18.08 -0.01
CA LEU A 104 -10.11 -17.03 0.08
C LEU A 104 -11.32 -17.35 -0.81
N HIS A 105 -12.41 -16.63 -0.61
CA HIS A 105 -13.62 -16.75 -1.40
C HIS A 105 -13.65 -15.72 -2.54
N PHE A 106 -14.19 -16.10 -3.70
CA PHE A 106 -14.39 -15.23 -4.85
C PHE A 106 -15.65 -15.67 -5.61
#